data_AF-A0A3C0TXT5-F1
#
_entry.id   AF-A0A3C0TXT5-F1
#
_cell.length_a   1.000
_cell.length_b   1.000
_cell.length_c   1.000
_cell.angle_alpha   90.00
_cell.angle_beta   90.00
_cell.angle_gamma   90.00
#
_symmetry.space_group_name_H-M   'P 1'
#
loop_
_entity.id
_entity.type
_entity.pdbx_description
1 polymer ?
#
loop_
_entity_poly.entity_id
_entity_poly.type
_entity_poly.pdbx_seq_one_letter_code
_entity_poly.pdbx_strand_id
1 'polypeptide(L)'
;MLKNIFFILCLMIYPIGANAQTQADLASLVQQLADKSRSTQGEAIDALAATGEASAIAPLEALLNGRLYTRKSDDSVWIVTESATGYELIHPLSGESAGSAASDEMSKANITNSLRTKLRGALGSMTLLSPDPALRRQAADAIFKNAAPDSIPLLESAIAKETSSAVRRRMQRALAGIQLDTSTDPVTRLNAIAALGEFTDQEVRALLGNVAGRSAEAAGGEEVRAAAQSALAGGERRLHPSISK
;
A
#
# COMPACT_ATOMS: atom_id res chain seq x y z
N MET A 1 -53.70 -48.81 -12.65
CA MET A 1 -52.37 -48.81 -12.02
C MET A 1 -51.89 -47.38 -11.90
N LEU A 2 -52.07 -46.80 -10.71
CA LEU A 2 -51.64 -45.44 -10.32
C LEU A 2 -50.11 -45.43 -10.11
N LYS A 3 -49.40 -44.43 -10.65
CA LYS A 3 -48.01 -44.14 -10.29
C LYS A 3 -47.87 -42.65 -9.98
N ASN A 4 -47.96 -42.34 -8.69
CA ASN A 4 -47.61 -41.05 -8.11
C ASN A 4 -46.13 -40.78 -8.36
N ILE A 5 -45.81 -39.65 -8.99
CA ILE A 5 -44.45 -39.10 -9.01
C ILE A 5 -44.51 -37.80 -8.21
N PHE A 6 -44.15 -37.91 -6.95
CA PHE A 6 -44.00 -36.80 -6.01
C PHE A 6 -42.67 -36.12 -6.32
N PHE A 7 -42.71 -34.99 -7.03
CA PHE A 7 -41.53 -34.18 -7.33
C PHE A 7 -41.18 -33.34 -6.09
N ILE A 8 -40.23 -33.83 -5.29
CA ILE A 8 -39.68 -33.09 -4.15
C ILE A 8 -38.80 -31.96 -4.72
N LEU A 9 -39.37 -30.77 -4.77
CA LEU A 9 -38.64 -29.53 -4.99
C LEU A 9 -37.88 -29.18 -3.71
N CYS A 10 -36.64 -29.66 -3.59
CA CYS A 10 -35.70 -29.18 -2.58
C CYS A 10 -35.33 -27.72 -2.90
N LEU A 11 -36.01 -26.79 -2.22
CA LEU A 11 -35.64 -25.38 -2.18
C LEU A 11 -34.27 -25.26 -1.50
N MET A 12 -33.19 -25.17 -2.28
CA MET A 12 -31.89 -24.75 -1.77
C MET A 12 -32.00 -23.28 -1.32
N ILE A 13 -32.14 -23.09 -0.01
CA ILE A 13 -32.03 -21.78 0.63
C ILE A 13 -30.54 -21.41 0.59
N TYR A 14 -30.13 -20.65 -0.41
CA TYR A 14 -28.82 -20.01 -0.43
C TYR A 14 -28.76 -18.94 0.67
N PRO A 15 -27.71 -18.90 1.51
CA PRO A 15 -27.56 -17.86 2.52
C PRO A 15 -27.14 -16.55 1.85
N ILE A 16 -28.10 -15.81 1.31
CA ILE A 16 -27.87 -14.50 0.66
C ILE A 16 -27.62 -13.39 1.71
N GLY A 17 -27.92 -13.64 3.00
CA GLY A 17 -27.91 -12.61 4.04
C GLY A 17 -26.55 -12.21 4.63
N ALA A 18 -25.51 -13.05 4.53
CA ALA A 18 -24.23 -12.76 5.19
C ALA A 18 -23.44 -11.64 4.48
N ASN A 19 -23.41 -11.64 3.14
CA ASN A 19 -22.64 -10.65 2.37
C ASN A 19 -23.24 -9.24 2.43
N ALA A 20 -24.57 -9.12 2.49
CA ALA A 20 -25.24 -7.82 2.54
C ALA A 20 -24.96 -7.08 3.85
N GLN A 21 -24.91 -7.80 4.98
CA GLN A 21 -24.59 -7.22 6.29
C GLN A 21 -23.14 -6.73 6.33
N THR A 22 -22.18 -7.55 5.90
CA THR A 22 -20.77 -7.17 5.86
C THR A 22 -20.53 -5.95 4.96
N GLN A 23 -21.23 -5.85 3.83
CA GLN A 23 -21.09 -4.71 2.93
C GLN A 23 -21.72 -3.43 3.52
N ALA A 24 -22.85 -3.53 4.22
CA ALA A 24 -23.43 -2.40 4.94
C ALA A 24 -22.51 -1.92 6.07
N ASP A 25 -21.87 -2.84 6.79
CA ASP A 25 -20.92 -2.52 7.85
C ASP A 25 -19.67 -1.82 7.28
N LEU A 26 -19.11 -2.31 6.16
CA LEU A 26 -18.01 -1.65 5.45
C LEU A 26 -18.38 -0.24 4.97
N ALA A 27 -19.56 -0.08 4.39
CA ALA A 27 -20.03 1.23 3.93
C ALA A 27 -20.15 2.22 5.10
N SER A 28 -20.67 1.77 6.24
CA SER A 28 -20.74 2.57 7.47
C SER A 28 -19.35 2.98 7.98
N LEU A 29 -18.38 2.06 7.98
CA LEU A 29 -17.01 2.38 8.38
C LEU A 29 -16.34 3.36 7.41
N VAL A 30 -16.56 3.22 6.10
CA VAL A 30 -16.07 4.18 5.10
C VAL A 30 -16.69 5.56 5.31
N GLN A 31 -17.97 5.64 5.66
CA GLN A 31 -18.63 6.91 5.98
C GLN A 31 -17.94 7.61 7.16
N GLN A 32 -17.58 6.85 8.20
CA GLN A 32 -16.91 7.36 9.40
C GLN A 32 -15.48 7.87 9.13
N LEU A 33 -14.83 7.46 8.03
CA LEU A 33 -13.53 8.02 7.63
C LEU A 33 -13.58 9.52 7.31
N ALA A 34 -14.75 10.03 6.90
CA ALA A 34 -14.96 11.45 6.63
C ALA A 34 -15.55 12.22 7.81
N ASP A 35 -15.68 11.59 8.98
CA ASP A 35 -16.21 12.24 10.18
C ASP A 35 -15.31 13.41 10.65
N LYS A 36 -15.93 14.41 11.30
CA LYS A 36 -15.21 15.54 11.87
C LYS A 36 -14.40 15.15 13.12
N SER A 37 -14.83 14.12 13.83
CA SER A 37 -14.21 13.53 15.02
C SER A 37 -13.00 12.67 14.66
N ARG A 38 -11.85 13.05 15.21
CA ARG A 38 -10.59 12.31 15.01
C ARG A 38 -10.59 10.94 15.70
N SER A 39 -11.35 10.78 16.78
CA SER A 39 -11.54 9.48 17.45
C SER A 39 -12.29 8.54 16.52
N THR A 40 -13.42 9.00 15.98
CA THR A 40 -14.27 8.23 15.06
C THR A 40 -13.50 7.81 13.81
N GLN A 41 -12.73 8.73 13.21
CA GLN A 41 -11.84 8.38 12.10
C GLN A 41 -10.81 7.31 12.51
N GLY A 42 -10.21 7.45 13.69
CA GLY A 42 -9.22 6.50 14.21
C GLY A 42 -9.80 5.10 14.45
N GLU A 43 -11.01 5.01 14.99
CA GLU A 43 -11.74 3.76 15.22
C GLU A 43 -12.15 3.10 13.89
N ALA A 44 -12.63 3.90 12.92
CA ALA A 44 -12.97 3.40 11.59
C ALA A 44 -11.75 2.84 10.85
N ILE A 45 -10.58 3.47 10.97
CA ILE A 45 -9.32 2.96 10.40
C ILE A 45 -8.96 1.61 11.00
N ASP A 46 -9.01 1.48 12.33
CA ASP A 46 -8.66 0.23 13.02
C ASP A 46 -9.66 -0.90 12.67
N ALA A 47 -10.96 -0.57 12.62
CA ALA A 47 -12.01 -1.51 12.26
C ALA A 47 -11.87 -1.99 10.80
N LEU A 48 -11.67 -1.08 9.84
CA LEU A 48 -11.44 -1.43 8.44
C LEU A 48 -10.20 -2.29 8.27
N ALA A 49 -9.12 -1.97 8.98
CA ALA A 49 -7.90 -2.77 8.94
C ALA A 49 -8.11 -4.20 9.46
N ALA A 50 -8.91 -4.35 10.53
CA ALA A 50 -9.21 -5.65 11.12
C ALA A 50 -10.08 -6.55 10.22
N THR A 51 -10.84 -5.99 9.28
CA THR A 51 -11.65 -6.79 8.33
C THR A 51 -10.78 -7.64 7.40
N GLY A 52 -9.59 -7.17 7.04
CA GLY A 52 -8.74 -7.79 6.02
C GLY A 52 -9.31 -7.70 4.59
N GLU A 53 -10.40 -6.96 4.38
CA GLU A 53 -11.08 -6.85 3.10
C GLU A 53 -10.31 -5.95 2.12
N ALA A 54 -10.05 -6.44 0.91
CA ALA A 54 -9.28 -5.69 -0.08
C ALA A 54 -10.00 -4.39 -0.52
N SER A 55 -11.34 -4.39 -0.54
CA SER A 55 -12.14 -3.20 -0.87
C SER A 55 -12.00 -2.07 0.14
N ALA A 56 -11.53 -2.34 1.36
CA ALA A 56 -11.27 -1.31 2.37
C ALA A 56 -9.95 -0.54 2.13
N ILE A 57 -9.06 -1.04 1.27
CA ILE A 57 -7.77 -0.41 1.00
C ILE A 57 -7.94 0.92 0.24
N ALA A 58 -8.73 0.93 -0.83
CA ALA A 58 -8.94 2.12 -1.66
C ALA A 58 -9.44 3.36 -0.89
N PRO A 59 -10.46 3.28 -0.01
CA PRO A 59 -10.89 4.44 0.77
C PRO A 59 -9.86 4.89 1.80
N LEU A 60 -9.13 3.96 2.43
CA LEU A 60 -8.04 4.29 3.35
C LEU A 60 -6.87 5.00 2.62
N GLU A 61 -6.49 4.53 1.43
CA GLU A 61 -5.50 5.19 0.59
C GLU A 61 -5.98 6.57 0.12
N ALA A 62 -7.25 6.69 -0.28
CA ALA A 62 -7.83 7.96 -0.68
C ALA A 62 -7.79 8.97 0.48
N LEU A 63 -8.11 8.55 1.71
CA LEU A 63 -7.99 9.41 2.88
C LEU A 63 -6.55 9.85 3.13
N LEU A 64 -5.59 8.92 3.05
CA LEU A 64 -4.17 9.21 3.25
C LEU A 64 -3.65 10.24 2.24
N ASN A 65 -4.08 10.11 0.99
CA ASN A 65 -3.69 10.98 -0.12
C ASN A 65 -4.56 12.26 -0.22
N GLY A 66 -5.50 12.47 0.71
CA GLY A 66 -6.38 13.64 0.69
C GLY A 66 -7.31 13.69 -0.53
N ARG A 67 -7.73 12.53 -1.02
CA ARG A 67 -8.68 12.32 -2.12
C ARG A 67 -10.04 11.79 -1.66
N LEU A 68 -10.26 11.66 -0.34
CA LEU A 68 -11.57 11.29 0.20
C LEU A 68 -12.39 12.55 0.51
N TYR A 69 -13.58 12.65 -0.06
CA TYR A 69 -14.46 13.82 0.06
C TYR A 69 -15.89 13.38 0.38
N THR A 70 -16.64 14.28 1.00
CA THR A 70 -18.08 14.14 1.26
C THR A 70 -18.84 15.08 0.34
N ARG A 71 -19.88 14.57 -0.32
CA ARG A 71 -20.81 15.40 -1.09
C ARG A 71 -21.80 16.09 -0.14
N LYS A 72 -21.96 17.41 -0.26
CA LYS A 72 -22.76 18.22 0.67
C LYS A 72 -24.27 17.99 0.59
N SER A 73 -24.78 17.45 -0.52
CA SER A 73 -26.22 17.27 -0.73
C SER A 73 -26.81 16.07 0.03
N ASP A 74 -26.02 15.02 0.23
CA ASP A 74 -26.47 13.73 0.78
C ASP A 74 -25.49 13.13 1.80
N ASP A 75 -24.45 13.88 2.16
CA ASP A 75 -23.35 13.48 3.03
C ASP A 75 -22.62 12.20 2.59
N SER A 76 -22.75 11.76 1.34
CA SER A 76 -22.11 10.54 0.85
C SER A 76 -20.60 10.72 0.63
N VAL A 77 -19.82 9.68 0.96
CA VAL A 77 -18.36 9.67 0.81
C VAL A 77 -17.92 9.13 -0.54
N TRP A 78 -17.04 9.88 -1.20
CA TRP A 78 -16.50 9.58 -2.53
C TRP A 78 -14.97 9.70 -2.55
N ILE A 79 -14.34 8.87 -3.37
CA ILE A 79 -12.97 9.10 -3.82
C ILE A 79 -13.04 10.05 -5.01
N VAL A 80 -12.20 11.08 -5.03
CA VAL A 80 -12.18 12.06 -6.11
C VAL A 80 -10.90 12.00 -6.94
N THR A 81 -11.05 12.33 -8.21
CA THR A 81 -9.94 12.70 -9.10
C THR A 81 -10.24 14.06 -9.73
N GLU A 82 -9.22 14.88 -9.95
CA GLU A 82 -9.39 16.21 -10.53
C GLU A 82 -9.88 16.11 -11.98
N SER A 83 -10.84 16.95 -12.33
CA SER A 83 -11.36 17.10 -13.69
C SER A 83 -11.44 18.57 -14.09
N ALA A 84 -11.69 18.84 -15.38
CA ALA A 84 -11.72 20.21 -15.90
C ALA A 84 -12.75 21.13 -15.21
N THR A 85 -13.83 20.54 -14.65
CA THR A 85 -14.95 21.28 -14.06
C THR A 85 -15.18 20.95 -12.58
N GLY A 86 -14.24 20.26 -11.93
CA GLY A 86 -14.37 19.87 -10.52
C GLY A 86 -13.74 18.51 -10.25
N TYR A 87 -14.57 17.55 -9.84
CA TYR A 87 -14.13 16.22 -9.47
C TYR A 87 -14.90 15.14 -10.22
N GLU A 88 -14.19 14.12 -10.72
CA GLU A 88 -14.80 12.82 -11.01
C GLU A 88 -14.92 12.02 -9.72
N LEU A 89 -16.07 11.36 -9.54
CA LEU A 89 -16.43 10.63 -8.34
C LEU A 89 -16.29 9.14 -8.59
N ILE A 90 -15.64 8.45 -7.65
CA ILE A 90 -15.42 7.02 -7.66
C ILE A 90 -15.99 6.45 -6.37
N HIS A 91 -16.85 5.44 -6.50
CA HIS A 91 -17.44 4.77 -5.34
C HIS A 91 -16.34 4.08 -4.52
N PRO A 92 -16.24 4.34 -3.20
CA PRO A 92 -15.09 3.94 -2.40
C PRO A 92 -14.89 2.43 -2.28
N LEU A 93 -15.97 1.63 -2.28
CA LEU A 93 -15.89 0.16 -2.16
C LEU A 93 -15.85 -0.57 -3.52
N SER A 94 -16.75 -0.25 -4.46
CA SER A 94 -16.81 -0.91 -5.78
C SER A 94 -15.79 -0.39 -6.78
N GLY A 95 -15.27 0.83 -6.61
CA GLY A 95 -14.39 1.48 -7.58
C GLY A 95 -15.10 1.97 -8.84
N GLU A 96 -16.44 1.90 -8.89
CA GLU A 96 -17.22 2.35 -10.04
C GLU A 96 -17.24 3.87 -10.15
N SER A 97 -17.14 4.38 -11.39
CA SER A 97 -17.33 5.81 -11.66
C SER A 97 -18.79 6.21 -11.45
N ALA A 98 -19.00 7.30 -10.73
CA ALA A 98 -20.32 7.81 -10.34
C ALA A 98 -20.58 9.23 -10.86
N GLY A 99 -19.96 9.58 -12.00
CA GLY A 99 -20.09 10.89 -12.63
C GLY A 99 -19.18 11.95 -12.02
N SER A 100 -19.58 13.21 -12.10
CA SER A 100 -18.80 14.36 -11.65
C SER A 100 -19.59 15.27 -10.71
N ALA A 101 -18.88 15.98 -9.83
CA ALA A 101 -19.43 17.05 -8.98
C ALA A 101 -18.56 18.30 -9.04
N ALA A 102 -19.18 19.47 -8.85
CA ALA A 102 -18.45 20.72 -8.76
C ALA A 102 -17.63 20.76 -7.46
N SER A 103 -16.49 21.46 -7.46
CA SER A 103 -15.59 21.44 -6.31
C SER A 103 -16.21 22.05 -5.04
N ASP A 104 -17.14 22.99 -5.21
CA ASP A 104 -17.87 23.66 -4.13
C ASP A 104 -19.02 22.81 -3.58
N GLU A 105 -19.43 21.74 -4.25
CA GLU A 105 -20.40 20.75 -3.77
C GLU A 105 -19.75 19.70 -2.85
N MET A 106 -18.40 19.68 -2.80
CA MET A 106 -17.64 18.66 -2.10
C MET A 106 -16.89 19.25 -0.89
N SER A 107 -16.74 18.44 0.16
CA SER A 107 -15.98 18.78 1.36
C SER A 107 -14.89 17.74 1.60
N LYS A 108 -13.64 18.18 1.74
CA LYS A 108 -12.50 17.29 1.93
C LYS A 108 -12.49 16.67 3.33
N ALA A 109 -12.28 15.35 3.41
CA ALA A 109 -11.97 14.68 4.67
C ALA A 109 -10.53 15.03 5.10
N ASN A 110 -10.38 15.62 6.28
CA ASN A 110 -9.08 16.08 6.78
C ASN A 110 -8.61 15.21 7.95
N ILE A 111 -7.32 14.87 7.96
CA ILE A 111 -6.66 14.06 9.00
C ILE A 111 -5.46 14.77 9.61
N THR A 112 -5.17 14.47 10.87
CA THR A 112 -3.99 14.96 11.61
C THR A 112 -2.75 14.15 11.24
N ASN A 113 -1.56 14.62 11.67
CA ASN A 113 -0.34 13.85 11.50
C ASN A 113 -0.40 12.48 12.22
N SER A 114 -0.97 12.44 13.43
CA SER A 114 -1.17 11.19 14.19
C SER A 114 -2.04 10.19 13.42
N LEU A 115 -3.16 10.64 12.85
CA LEU A 115 -4.01 9.77 12.02
C LEU A 115 -3.31 9.34 10.73
N ARG A 116 -2.50 10.19 10.11
CA ARG A 116 -1.67 9.79 8.95
C ARG A 116 -0.72 8.65 9.29
N THR A 117 -0.04 8.71 10.45
CA THR A 117 0.85 7.62 10.90
C THR A 117 0.07 6.34 11.15
N LYS A 118 -1.06 6.40 11.87
CA LYS A 118 -1.93 5.24 12.08
C LYS A 118 -2.38 4.61 10.76
N LEU A 119 -2.88 5.44 9.84
CA LEU A 119 -3.40 5.01 8.55
C LEU A 119 -2.32 4.33 7.69
N ARG A 120 -1.08 4.83 7.71
CA ARG A 120 0.06 4.16 7.05
C ARG A 120 0.35 2.79 7.66
N GLY A 121 0.33 2.67 8.98
CA GLY A 121 0.52 1.38 9.66
C GLY A 121 -0.57 0.37 9.31
N ALA A 122 -1.83 0.80 9.33
CA ALA A 122 -2.98 -0.01 8.93
C ALA A 122 -2.88 -0.48 7.48
N LEU A 123 -2.70 0.44 6.54
CA LEU A 123 -2.56 0.14 5.10
C LEU A 123 -1.37 -0.78 4.82
N GLY A 124 -0.21 -0.49 5.44
CA GLY A 124 0.96 -1.35 5.33
C GLY A 124 0.63 -2.78 5.75
N SER A 125 -0.04 -2.96 6.90
CA SER A 125 -0.35 -4.29 7.43
C SER A 125 -1.30 -5.05 6.52
N MET A 126 -2.39 -4.40 6.09
CA MET A 126 -3.36 -5.00 5.18
C MET A 126 -2.75 -5.41 3.85
N THR A 127 -1.90 -4.55 3.27
CA THR A 127 -1.37 -4.78 1.92
C THR A 127 -0.19 -5.75 1.93
N LEU A 128 0.72 -5.69 2.93
CA LEU A 128 1.85 -6.61 3.07
C LEU A 128 1.45 -8.02 3.52
N LEU A 129 0.30 -8.18 4.19
CA LEU A 129 -0.22 -9.48 4.63
C LEU A 129 -1.43 -9.95 3.82
N SER A 130 -1.74 -9.27 2.71
CA SER A 130 -2.84 -9.64 1.82
C SER A 130 -2.69 -11.08 1.33
N PRO A 131 -3.79 -11.86 1.16
CA PRO A 131 -3.72 -13.15 0.49
C PRO A 131 -3.24 -13.03 -0.97
N ASP A 132 -3.44 -11.86 -1.62
CA ASP A 132 -3.02 -11.62 -2.99
C ASP A 132 -1.52 -11.25 -3.08
N PRO A 133 -0.67 -12.09 -3.73
CA PRO A 133 0.75 -11.77 -3.91
C PRO A 133 1.01 -10.51 -4.74
N ALA A 134 0.10 -10.12 -5.64
CA ALA A 134 0.27 -8.90 -6.43
C ALA A 134 0.17 -7.66 -5.55
N LEU A 135 -0.81 -7.63 -4.64
CA LEU A 135 -0.99 -6.55 -3.67
C LEU A 135 0.16 -6.48 -2.68
N ARG A 136 0.66 -7.62 -2.17
CA ARG A 136 1.86 -7.66 -1.31
C ARG A 136 3.11 -7.10 -2.00
N ARG A 137 3.28 -7.43 -3.29
CA ARG A 137 4.37 -6.86 -4.10
C ARG A 137 4.23 -5.35 -4.27
N GLN A 138 3.03 -4.87 -4.61
CA GLN A 138 2.76 -3.44 -4.75
C GLN A 138 3.02 -2.68 -3.45
N ALA A 139 2.64 -3.26 -2.30
CA ALA A 139 2.93 -2.72 -0.98
C ALA A 139 4.43 -2.55 -0.75
N ALA A 140 5.22 -3.59 -1.02
CA ALA A 140 6.67 -3.54 -0.90
C ALA A 140 7.29 -2.47 -1.82
N ASP A 141 6.82 -2.35 -3.05
CA ASP A 141 7.28 -1.33 -4.00
C ASP A 141 6.92 0.09 -3.54
N ALA A 142 5.72 0.30 -2.98
CA ALA A 142 5.30 1.60 -2.44
C ALA A 142 6.11 1.99 -1.20
N ILE A 143 6.41 1.05 -0.31
CA ILE A 143 7.24 1.30 0.87
C ILE A 143 8.66 1.66 0.47
N PHE A 144 9.25 0.96 -0.51
CA PHE A 144 10.58 1.29 -1.03
C PHE A 144 10.65 2.74 -1.56
N LYS A 145 9.65 3.16 -2.35
CA LYS A 145 9.60 4.51 -2.94
C LYS A 145 9.51 5.64 -1.90
N ASN A 146 8.80 5.40 -0.81
CA ASN A 146 8.55 6.41 0.22
C ASN A 146 9.54 6.36 1.39
N ALA A 147 10.47 5.39 1.38
CA ALA A 147 11.44 5.15 2.45
C ALA A 147 10.81 5.21 3.86
N ALA A 148 9.63 4.58 4.04
CA ALA A 148 8.82 4.73 5.25
C ALA A 148 9.44 3.98 6.46
N PRO A 149 10.13 4.63 7.41
CA PRO A 149 10.94 3.95 8.43
C PRO A 149 10.08 3.17 9.42
N ASP A 150 8.90 3.70 9.72
CA ASP A 150 7.89 3.08 10.57
C ASP A 150 7.39 1.72 10.03
N SER A 151 7.70 1.39 8.76
CA SER A 151 7.32 0.11 8.14
C SER A 151 8.31 -1.03 8.39
N ILE A 152 9.50 -0.77 8.98
CA ILE A 152 10.53 -1.80 9.20
C ILE A 152 9.98 -3.02 9.97
N PRO A 153 9.37 -2.88 11.16
CA PRO A 153 8.93 -4.04 11.93
C PRO A 153 7.87 -4.87 11.19
N LEU A 154 7.03 -4.19 10.40
CA LEU A 154 6.01 -4.83 9.60
C LEU A 154 6.60 -5.58 8.40
N LEU A 155 7.57 -4.98 7.71
CA LEU A 155 8.30 -5.64 6.62
C LEU A 155 9.03 -6.89 7.12
N GLU A 156 9.71 -6.82 8.25
CA GLU A 156 10.41 -7.98 8.84
C GLU A 156 9.43 -9.13 9.14
N SER A 157 8.28 -8.81 9.75
CA SER A 157 7.21 -9.78 10.03
C SER A 157 6.62 -10.38 8.74
N ALA A 158 6.41 -9.55 7.71
CA ALA A 158 5.89 -9.99 6.43
C ALA A 158 6.90 -10.87 5.67
N ILE A 159 8.18 -10.50 5.64
CA ILE A 159 9.27 -11.29 5.04
C ILE A 159 9.35 -12.68 5.64
N ALA A 160 9.21 -12.79 6.98
CA ALA A 160 9.28 -14.06 7.69
C ALA A 160 8.10 -15.00 7.35
N LYS A 161 6.93 -14.44 7.02
CA LYS A 161 5.70 -15.19 6.70
C LYS A 161 5.48 -15.40 5.21
N GLU A 162 6.16 -14.62 4.36
CA GLU A 162 5.98 -14.66 2.92
C GLU A 162 6.36 -16.03 2.36
N THR A 163 5.55 -16.55 1.45
CA THR A 163 5.78 -17.85 0.79
C THR A 163 6.33 -17.67 -0.62
N SER A 164 5.93 -16.61 -1.32
CA SER A 164 6.43 -16.29 -2.66
C SER A 164 7.83 -15.71 -2.60
N SER A 165 8.80 -16.42 -3.19
CA SER A 165 10.20 -15.96 -3.27
C SER A 165 10.33 -14.61 -3.99
N ALA A 166 9.52 -14.37 -5.02
CA ALA A 166 9.52 -13.11 -5.77
C ALA A 166 9.02 -11.94 -4.91
N VAL A 167 7.95 -12.13 -4.14
CA VAL A 167 7.42 -11.09 -3.23
C VAL A 167 8.37 -10.87 -2.06
N ARG A 168 8.94 -11.95 -1.49
CA ARG A 168 9.92 -11.85 -0.40
C ARG A 168 11.13 -11.01 -0.81
N ARG A 169 11.66 -11.23 -2.01
CA ARG A 169 12.75 -10.41 -2.56
C ARG A 169 12.34 -8.93 -2.67
N ARG A 170 11.11 -8.63 -3.06
CA ARG A 170 10.61 -7.25 -3.15
C ARG A 170 10.48 -6.59 -1.78
N MET A 171 10.02 -7.32 -0.76
CA MET A 171 10.00 -6.82 0.62
C MET A 171 11.42 -6.61 1.18
N GLN A 172 12.36 -7.53 0.91
CA GLN A 172 13.77 -7.38 1.30
C GLN A 172 14.41 -6.16 0.63
N ARG A 173 14.10 -5.90 -0.64
CA ARG A 173 14.50 -4.67 -1.33
C ARG A 173 13.98 -3.42 -0.62
N ALA A 174 12.70 -3.42 -0.24
CA ALA A 174 12.09 -2.33 0.50
C ALA A 174 12.79 -2.07 1.84
N LEU A 175 13.05 -3.14 2.61
CA LEU A 175 13.75 -3.08 3.88
C LEU A 175 15.16 -2.51 3.72
N ALA A 176 15.94 -3.03 2.77
CA ALA A 176 17.29 -2.55 2.49
C ALA A 176 17.30 -1.08 2.05
N GLY A 177 16.32 -0.65 1.24
CA GLY A 177 16.17 0.75 0.85
C GLY A 177 16.01 1.69 2.06
N ILE A 178 15.12 1.34 2.98
CA ILE A 178 14.89 2.12 4.20
C ILE A 178 16.13 2.13 5.09
N GLN A 179 16.78 0.97 5.26
CA GLN A 179 17.98 0.84 6.10
C GLN A 179 19.15 1.67 5.54
N LEU A 180 19.30 1.74 4.22
CA LEU A 180 20.33 2.57 3.59
C LEU A 180 20.08 4.06 3.81
N ASP A 181 18.82 4.49 3.76
CA ASP A 181 18.43 5.90 3.83
C ASP A 181 18.41 6.44 5.27
N THR A 182 17.98 5.63 6.23
CA THR A 182 17.67 6.11 7.59
C THR A 182 18.63 5.66 8.69
N SER A 183 19.40 4.59 8.48
CA SER A 183 20.36 4.14 9.50
C SER A 183 21.55 5.11 9.62
N THR A 184 22.09 5.25 10.82
CA THR A 184 23.37 5.91 11.06
C THR A 184 24.51 4.91 11.25
N ASP A 185 24.21 3.63 11.37
CA ASP A 185 25.18 2.54 11.52
C ASP A 185 25.77 2.16 10.15
N PRO A 186 27.10 2.31 9.93
CA PRO A 186 27.75 1.93 8.68
C PRO A 186 27.55 0.45 8.32
N VAL A 187 27.52 -0.45 9.30
CA VAL A 187 27.39 -1.90 9.04
C VAL A 187 26.02 -2.21 8.43
N THR A 188 24.96 -1.67 9.01
CA THR A 188 23.60 -1.77 8.48
C THR A 188 23.51 -1.24 7.05
N ARG A 189 24.15 -0.10 6.76
CA ARG A 189 24.12 0.52 5.43
C ARG A 189 24.92 -0.26 4.40
N LEU A 190 26.06 -0.85 4.78
CA LEU A 190 26.83 -1.74 3.91
C LEU A 190 26.04 -3.02 3.57
N ASN A 191 25.39 -3.63 4.55
CA ASN A 191 24.51 -4.78 4.34
C ASN A 191 23.33 -4.43 3.42
N ALA A 192 22.74 -3.25 3.60
CA ALA A 192 21.68 -2.75 2.74
C ALA A 192 22.16 -2.57 1.28
N ILE A 193 23.35 -1.98 1.07
CA ILE A 193 23.94 -1.84 -0.27
C ILE A 193 24.19 -3.20 -0.91
N ALA A 194 24.72 -4.17 -0.16
CA ALA A 194 24.93 -5.52 -0.66
C ALA A 194 23.60 -6.16 -1.10
N ALA A 195 22.56 -6.06 -0.27
CA ALA A 195 21.23 -6.57 -0.61
C ALA A 195 20.62 -5.88 -1.84
N LEU A 196 20.73 -4.55 -1.92
CA LEU A 196 20.26 -3.75 -3.05
C LEU A 196 21.05 -4.05 -4.34
N GLY A 197 22.33 -4.36 -4.21
CA GLY A 197 23.18 -4.77 -5.32
C GLY A 197 22.60 -5.94 -6.10
N GLU A 198 21.82 -6.83 -5.49
CA GLU A 198 21.20 -7.98 -6.16
C GLU A 198 20.00 -7.62 -7.06
N PHE A 199 19.66 -6.34 -7.16
CA PHE A 199 18.57 -5.85 -7.98
C PHE A 199 19.09 -5.03 -9.16
N THR A 200 18.47 -5.25 -10.32
CA THR A 200 18.79 -4.53 -11.57
C THR A 200 17.80 -3.41 -11.87
N ASP A 201 16.94 -3.06 -10.92
CA ASP A 201 15.88 -2.08 -11.14
C ASP A 201 16.39 -0.63 -11.06
N GLN A 202 15.74 0.24 -11.83
CA GLN A 202 16.15 1.64 -12.00
C GLN A 202 16.06 2.43 -10.69
N GLU A 203 15.10 2.10 -9.83
CA GLU A 203 14.87 2.81 -8.56
C GLU A 203 16.00 2.51 -7.57
N VAL A 204 16.45 1.26 -7.49
CA VAL A 204 17.63 0.86 -6.74
C VAL A 204 18.89 1.55 -7.27
N ARG A 205 19.06 1.63 -8.60
CA ARG A 205 20.20 2.35 -9.19
C ARG A 205 20.16 3.84 -8.85
N ALA A 206 18.99 4.46 -8.83
CA ALA A 206 18.85 5.86 -8.43
C ALA A 206 19.23 6.06 -6.95
N LEU A 207 18.78 5.17 -6.05
CA LEU A 207 19.12 5.22 -4.63
C LEU A 207 20.63 5.04 -4.39
N LEU A 208 21.23 4.01 -4.99
CA LEU A 208 22.67 3.76 -4.89
C LEU A 208 23.48 4.90 -5.51
N GLY A 209 23.03 5.43 -6.65
CA GLY A 209 23.64 6.60 -7.32
C GLY A 209 23.64 7.85 -6.45
N ASN A 210 22.55 8.08 -5.72
CA ASN A 210 22.46 9.18 -4.78
C ASN A 210 23.51 9.06 -3.66
N VAL A 211 23.68 7.87 -3.07
CA VAL A 211 24.72 7.63 -2.04
C VAL A 211 26.13 7.74 -2.63
N ALA A 212 26.35 7.17 -3.82
CA ALA A 212 27.65 7.18 -4.51
C ALA A 212 28.11 8.59 -4.92
N GLY A 213 27.18 9.50 -5.19
CA GLY A 213 27.46 10.88 -5.61
C GLY A 213 27.62 11.90 -4.47
N ARG A 214 27.34 11.52 -3.22
CA ARG A 214 27.55 12.37 -2.04
C ARG A 214 29.03 12.40 -1.62
N SER A 215 29.43 13.41 -0.84
CA SER A 215 30.73 13.39 -0.15
C SER A 215 30.79 12.21 0.83
N ALA A 216 31.98 11.74 1.20
CA ALA A 216 32.13 10.64 2.15
C ALA A 216 31.40 10.91 3.48
N GLU A 217 31.48 12.14 3.99
CA GLU A 217 30.76 12.55 5.21
C GLU A 217 29.24 12.46 5.04
N ALA A 218 28.67 13.05 3.98
CA ALA A 218 27.22 13.03 3.73
C ALA A 218 26.70 11.64 3.31
N ALA A 219 27.59 10.78 2.81
CA ALA A 219 27.32 9.39 2.50
C ALA A 219 27.47 8.47 3.72
N GLY A 220 27.82 8.99 4.91
CA GLY A 220 28.00 8.21 6.15
C GLY A 220 29.26 7.33 6.19
N GLY A 221 30.31 7.76 5.49
CA GLY A 221 31.62 7.11 5.44
C GLY A 221 32.10 6.84 4.00
N GLU A 222 33.42 6.86 3.82
CA GLU A 222 34.05 6.52 2.55
C GLU A 222 33.75 5.08 2.13
N GLU A 223 33.72 4.15 3.08
CA GLU A 223 33.40 2.74 2.83
C GLU A 223 31.99 2.58 2.25
N VAL A 224 31.01 3.29 2.78
CA VAL A 224 29.63 3.23 2.31
C VAL A 224 29.50 3.83 0.91
N ARG A 225 30.17 4.96 0.67
CA ARG A 225 30.21 5.61 -0.64
C ARG A 225 30.84 4.68 -1.70
N ALA A 226 31.98 4.05 -1.38
CA ALA A 226 32.69 3.14 -2.27
C ALA A 226 31.89 1.84 -2.52
N ALA A 227 31.21 1.31 -1.51
CA ALA A 227 30.33 0.16 -1.66
C ALA A 227 29.17 0.46 -2.63
N ALA A 228 28.54 1.64 -2.55
CA ALA A 228 27.48 2.05 -3.46
C ALA A 228 27.98 2.16 -4.91
N GLN A 229 29.17 2.73 -5.12
CA GLN A 229 29.82 2.79 -6.44
C GLN A 229 30.09 1.39 -7.01
N SER A 230 30.58 0.48 -6.17
CA SER A 230 30.85 -0.90 -6.56
C SER A 230 29.57 -1.67 -6.91
N ALA A 231 28.50 -1.48 -6.15
CA ALA A 231 27.19 -2.09 -6.40
C ALA A 231 26.60 -1.64 -7.75
N LEU A 232 26.72 -0.35 -8.10
CA LEU A 232 26.30 0.17 -9.40
C LEU A 232 27.07 -0.47 -10.56
N ALA A 233 28.41 -0.53 -10.45
CA ALA A 233 29.25 -1.16 -11.47
C ALA A 233 29.00 -2.68 -11.61
N GLY A 234 28.65 -3.36 -10.51
CA GLY A 234 28.21 -4.75 -10.53
C GLY A 234 26.83 -4.95 -11.18
N GLY A 235 25.90 -4.03 -10.94
CA GLY A 235 24.58 -4.01 -11.59
C GLY A 235 24.66 -3.85 -13.11
N GLU A 236 25.53 -2.97 -13.59
CA GLU A 236 25.76 -2.74 -15.03
C GLU A 236 26.27 -3.99 -15.76
N ARG A 237 27.21 -4.72 -15.15
CA ARG A 237 27.72 -5.98 -15.69
C ARG A 237 26.65 -7.08 -15.78
N ARG A 238 25.66 -7.07 -14.88
CA ARG A 238 24.53 -8.02 -14.92
C ARG A 238 23.51 -7.68 -16.00
N LEU A 239 23.34 -6.39 -16.30
CA LEU A 239 22.44 -5.90 -17.36
C LEU A 239 23.02 -6.11 -18.76
N HIS A 240 24.34 -6.00 -18.89
CA HIS A 240 25.07 -6.28 -20.12
C HIS A 240 26.10 -7.38 -19.85
N PRO A 241 25.68 -8.67 -19.78
CA PRO A 241 26.64 -9.75 -19.75
C PRO A 241 27.46 -9.65 -21.03
N SER A 242 28.75 -9.30 -20.91
CA SER A 242 29.65 -9.18 -22.05
C SER A 242 29.46 -10.41 -22.93
N ILE A 243 28.98 -10.19 -24.15
CA ILE A 243 29.02 -11.20 -25.22
C ILE A 243 30.49 -11.30 -25.62
N SER A 244 31.29 -11.95 -24.76
CA SER A 244 32.64 -12.33 -25.10
C SER A 244 32.52 -13.66 -25.85
N LYS A 245 32.78 -13.59 -27.15
CA LYS A 245 33.04 -14.75 -28.00
C LYS A 245 34.23 -15.55 -27.50
#